data_AF-K0NNN2-F1
#
_entry.id   AF-K0NNN2-F1
#
_cell.length_a   1.000
_cell.length_b   1.000
_cell.length_c   1.000
_cell.angle_alpha   90.00
_cell.angle_beta   90.00
_cell.angle_gamma   90.00
#
_symmetry.space_group_name_H-M   'P 1'
#
loop_
_entity.id
_entity.type
_entity.pdbx_description
1 polymer ?
#
loop_
_entity_poly.entity_id
_entity_poly.type
_entity_poly.pdbx_seq_one_letter_code
_entity_poly.pdbx_strand_id
1 'polypeptide(L)' 'MQSIMGLIVNAHNSQTAMLTKEASGEHIPVTLLLVHSQDHLMTAITYIDLAKELVAVYEKMAQK' A
#
# COMPACT_ATOMS: atom_id res chain seq x y z
N MET A 1 6.84 13.25 0.75
CA MET A 1 5.76 12.36 1.26
C MET A 1 4.50 12.43 0.41
N GLN A 2 3.98 13.62 0.10
CA GLN A 2 2.73 13.79 -0.69
C GLN A 2 2.78 13.14 -2.10
N SER A 3 3.89 13.26 -2.83
CA SER A 3 4.04 12.63 -4.16
C SER A 3 4.02 11.09 -4.10
N ILE A 4 4.67 10.48 -3.10
CA ILE A 4 4.71 9.02 -2.90
C ILE A 4 3.31 8.50 -2.55
N MET A 5 2.55 9.25 -1.74
CA MET A 5 1.19 8.88 -1.37
C MET A 5 0.27 8.76 -2.59
N GLY A 6 0.38 9.68 -3.55
CA GLY A 6 -0.42 9.64 -4.79
C GLY A 6 -0.16 8.38 -5.63
N LEU A 7 1.11 7.96 -5.74
CA LEU A 7 1.48 6.73 -6.45
C LEU A 7 0.92 5.48 -5.78
N ILE A 8 1.00 5.41 -4.45
CA ILE A 8 0.47 4.30 -3.65
C ILE A 8 -1.04 4.22 -3.74
N VAL A 9 -1.75 5.35 -3.70
CA VAL A 9 -3.22 5.40 -3.86
C VAL A 9 -3.63 4.83 -5.23
N ASN A 10 -2.94 5.20 -6.31
CA ASN A 10 -3.24 4.67 -7.65
C ASN A 10 -3.01 3.16 -7.74
N ALA A 11 -1.92 2.66 -7.15
CA ALA A 11 -1.62 1.23 -7.10
C ALA A 11 -2.66 0.46 -6.25
N HIS A 12 -3.01 0.99 -5.09
CA HIS A 12 -4.02 0.43 -4.20
C HIS A 12 -5.42 0.39 -4.85
N ASN A 13 -5.79 1.43 -5.60
CA ASN A 13 -7.05 1.44 -6.36
C ASN A 13 -7.08 0.33 -7.42
N SER A 14 -5.94 0.06 -8.07
CA SER A 14 -5.81 -1.04 -9.03
C SER A 14 -5.95 -2.41 -8.35
N GLN A 15 -5.32 -2.59 -7.19
CA GLN A 15 -5.48 -3.80 -6.37
C GLN A 15 -6.94 -3.98 -5.89
N THR A 16 -7.58 -2.90 -5.45
CA THR A 16 -8.98 -2.92 -5.00
C THR A 16 -9.92 -3.31 -6.12
N ALA A 17 -9.73 -2.74 -7.32
CA ALA A 17 -10.54 -3.07 -8.50
C ALA A 17 -10.38 -4.56 -8.89
N MET A 18 -9.15 -5.08 -8.83
CA MET A 18 -8.86 -6.49 -9.08
C MET A 18 -9.57 -7.40 -8.05
N LEU A 19 -9.46 -7.11 -6.75
CA LEU A 19 -10.13 -7.89 -5.70
C LEU A 19 -11.66 -7.83 -5.82
N THR A 20 -12.21 -6.67 -6.22
CA THR A 20 -13.65 -6.49 -6.45
C THR A 20 -14.14 -7.37 -7.59
N LYS A 21 -13.37 -7.48 -8.67
CA LYS A 21 -13.67 -8.36 -9.81
C LYS A 21 -13.67 -9.83 -9.38
N GLU A 22 -12.64 -10.28 -8.67
CA GLU A 22 -12.59 -11.65 -8.12
C GLU A 22 -13.81 -11.93 -7.23
N ALA A 23 -14.15 -11.03 -6.31
CA ALA A 23 -15.30 -11.16 -5.43
C ALA A 23 -16.65 -11.16 -6.18
N SER A 24 -16.70 -10.57 -7.38
CA SER A 24 -17.89 -10.56 -8.25
C SER A 24 -18.02 -11.84 -9.10
N GLY A 25 -17.12 -12.82 -8.93
CA GLY A 25 -17.12 -14.09 -9.66
C GLY A 25 -16.29 -14.07 -10.95
N GLU A 26 -15.56 -12.99 -11.25
CA GLU A 26 -14.60 -12.95 -12.34
C GLU A 26 -13.27 -13.54 -11.86
N HIS A 27 -13.03 -14.83 -12.09
CA HIS A 27 -11.81 -15.50 -11.66
C HIS A 27 -10.56 -14.91 -12.33
N ILE A 28 -9.62 -14.47 -11.50
CA ILE A 28 -8.34 -13.89 -11.88
C ILE A 28 -7.26 -14.94 -11.67
N PRO A 29 -6.46 -15.27 -12.70
CA PRO A 29 -5.36 -16.21 -12.57
C PRO A 29 -4.33 -15.74 -11.54
N VAL A 30 -4.19 -16.50 -10.45
CA VAL A 30 -3.14 -16.27 -9.46
C VAL A 30 -1.80 -16.72 -10.02
N THR A 31 -0.92 -15.76 -10.30
CA THR A 31 0.44 -16.01 -10.75
C THR A 31 1.44 -15.55 -9.69
N LEU A 32 2.66 -16.10 -9.73
CA LEU A 32 3.73 -15.66 -8.83
C LEU A 32 3.99 -14.15 -8.95
N LEU A 33 3.96 -13.61 -10.16
CA LEU A 33 4.15 -12.18 -10.40
C LEU A 33 3.02 -11.34 -9.79
N LEU A 34 1.78 -11.82 -9.86
CA LEU A 34 0.63 -11.16 -9.24
C LEU A 34 0.80 -11.09 -7.72
N VAL A 35 1.08 -12.24 -7.08
CA VAL A 35 1.31 -12.31 -5.63
C VAL A 35 2.45 -11.38 -5.23
N HIS A 36 3.59 -11.45 -5.92
CA HIS A 36 4.76 -10.61 -5.65
C HIS A 36 4.44 -9.11 -5.78
N SER A 37 3.62 -8.74 -6.75
CA SER A 37 3.20 -7.35 -6.93
C SER A 37 2.32 -6.86 -5.78
N GLN A 38 1.42 -7.71 -5.27
CA GLN A 38 0.61 -7.40 -4.09
C GLN A 38 1.45 -7.32 -2.81
N ASP A 39 2.42 -8.22 -2.64
CA ASP A 39 3.34 -8.21 -1.50
C ASP A 39 4.13 -6.89 -1.43
N HIS A 40 4.67 -6.43 -2.57
CA HIS A 40 5.37 -5.13 -2.63
C HIS A 40 4.46 -3.96 -2.28
N LEU A 41 3.25 -3.95 -2.83
CA LEU A 41 2.29 -2.86 -2.61
C LEU A 41 1.90 -2.76 -1.12
N MET A 42 1.49 -3.87 -0.52
CA MET A 42 1.09 -3.90 0.88
C MET A 42 2.27 -3.60 1.81
N THR A 43 3.46 -4.13 1.53
CA THR A 43 4.67 -3.84 2.31
C THR A 43 5.03 -2.35 2.23
N ALA A 44 4.94 -1.74 1.04
CA ALA A 44 5.21 -0.31 0.86
C ALA A 44 4.21 0.57 1.63
N ILE A 45 2.92 0.21 1.61
CA ILE A 45 1.87 0.88 2.39
C ILE A 45 2.22 0.84 3.88
N THR A 46 2.45 -0.36 4.43
CA THR A 46 2.79 -0.54 5.85
C THR A 46 4.06 0.22 6.23
N TYR A 47 5.09 0.20 5.38
CA TYR A 47 6.34 0.89 5.64
C TYR A 47 6.17 2.42 5.67
N ILE A 48 5.37 2.97 4.75
CA ILE A 48 5.08 4.42 4.74
C ILE A 48 4.32 4.82 6.00
N ASP A 49 3.33 4.04 6.42
CA ASP A 49 2.58 4.34 7.64
C ASP A 49 3.46 4.27 8.88
N LEU A 50 4.33 3.25 8.98
CA LEU A 50 5.33 3.18 10.05
C LEU A 50 6.28 4.40 10.03
N ALA A 51 6.74 4.81 8.85
CA ALA A 51 7.63 5.96 8.72
C ALA A 51 6.98 7.26 9.19
N LYS A 52 5.68 7.46 8.95
CA LYS A 52 4.93 8.62 9.47
C LYS A 52 4.88 8.61 11.00
N GLU A 53 4.59 7.45 11.60
CA GLU A 53 4.55 7.31 13.06
C GLU A 53 5.93 7.56 13.68
N LEU A 54 7.00 7.06 13.06
CA LEU A 54 8.36 7.34 13.50
C LEU A 54 8.68 8.83 13.46
N VAL A 55 8.34 9.52 12.37
CA VAL A 55 8.53 10.98 12.26
C VAL A 55 7.76 11.71 13.37
N ALA A 56 6.49 11.36 13.59
CA ALA A 56 5.68 11.98 14.64
C ALA A 56 6.26 11.78 16.05
N VAL A 57 6.82 10.60 16.33
CA VAL A 57 7.54 10.33 17.59
C VAL A 57 8.76 11.23 17.74
N TYR A 58 9.60 11.34 16.70
CA TYR A 58 10.79 12.20 16.73
C TYR A 58 10.46 13.69 16.87
N GLU A 59 9.42 14.18 16.19
CA GLU A 59 8.95 15.57 16.32
C GLU A 59 8.48 15.87 17.75
N LYS A 60 7.73 14.95 18.37
CA LYS A 60 7.30 15.07 19.77
C LYS A 60 8.46 15.06 20.76
N MET A 61 9.52 14.30 20.48
CA MET A 61 10.72 14.27 21.30
C MET A 61 11.54 15.56 21.18
N ALA A 62 11.58 16.18 19.99
CA ALA A 62 12.33 17.41 19.75
C ALA A 62 11.65 18.68 20.30
N GLN A 63 10.36 18.63 20.61
CA GLN A 63 9.59 19.73 21.22
C GLN A 63 9.66 19.75 22.77
N LYS A 64 10.43 18.83 23.37
CA LYS A 64 10.77 18.84 24.80
C LYS A 64 12.14 19.45 25.03
#